data_AF-A0A8T6H7F6-F1
#
_entry.id   AF-A0A8T6H7F6-F1
#
_cell.length_a   1.000
_cell.length_b   1.000
_cell.length_c   1.000
_cell.angle_alpha   90.00
_cell.angle_beta   90.00
_cell.angle_gamma   90.00
#
_symmetry.space_group_name_H-M   'P 1'
#
loop_
_entity.id
_entity.type
_entity.pdbx_description
1 polymer ?
#
loop_
_entity_poly.entity_id
_entity_poly.type
_entity_poly.pdbx_seq_one_letter_code
_entity_poly.pdbx_strand_id
1 'polypeptide(L)'
;MAEDQNFRNYYNEGRSKFQAIQNKVFWKELLSHLRGRHDELMSFDEIRSRLHLHEEHYEGVRDVPLDHIVGSVGRYKDFNSQFLPKRGNMRERWSRVYALANSMEGPPPIELYKVGDAYFVRDGNHRVSVARELGAKTIQAHVVELPTTVPLRPGMSAQELQSAEAYANFLDETGLSRAVPNHESIELSVPSRYHELMGHIFLHQRVMERLEGRALTTEKATADWYHTIYKPAIDLIRKYAVLDLAKGRKTPRTEGDLFLWLMLNLLDLRHQYGDEAPVKSFSGAIKSYLEVEHAQVPEALERENDSTVMLTRTQAMKHVREKREQQRDEEDPSATDALIS
;
A
#
# COMPACT_ATOMS: atom_id res chain seq x y z
N MET A 1 46.38 12.85 -24.17
CA MET A 1 46.78 14.17 -23.61
C MET A 1 45.58 15.12 -23.49
N ALA A 2 44.73 15.29 -24.52
CA ALA A 2 43.54 16.14 -24.43
C ALA A 2 42.46 15.64 -23.45
N GLU A 3 42.22 14.32 -23.38
CA GLU A 3 41.24 13.73 -22.43
C GLU A 3 41.62 13.94 -20.96
N ASP A 4 42.91 13.81 -20.62
CA ASP A 4 43.42 14.08 -19.27
C ASP A 4 43.28 15.56 -18.89
N GLN A 5 43.47 16.48 -19.85
CA GLN A 5 43.24 17.91 -19.63
C GLN A 5 41.76 18.23 -19.39
N ASN A 6 40.85 17.66 -20.18
CA ASN A 6 39.41 17.85 -20.03
C ASN A 6 38.91 17.29 -18.70
N PHE A 7 39.36 16.09 -18.31
CA PHE A 7 39.02 15.48 -17.03
C PHE A 7 39.46 16.36 -15.85
N ARG A 8 40.69 16.89 -15.88
CA ARG A 8 41.19 17.83 -14.85
C ARG A 8 40.36 19.10 -14.77
N ASN A 9 39.93 19.64 -15.91
CA ASN A 9 39.05 20.81 -15.96
C ASN A 9 37.71 20.53 -15.29
N TYR A 10 37.02 19.45 -15.67
CA TYR A 10 35.75 19.06 -15.05
C TYR A 10 35.90 18.71 -13.57
N TYR A 11 37.03 18.13 -13.17
CA TYR A 11 37.32 17.85 -11.77
C TYR A 11 37.41 19.14 -10.93
N ASN A 12 38.11 20.16 -11.45
CA ASN A 12 38.21 21.45 -10.79
C ASN A 12 36.84 22.17 -10.73
N GLU A 13 36.06 22.09 -11.81
CA GLU A 13 34.67 22.58 -11.81
C GLU A 13 33.83 21.87 -10.73
N GLY A 14 33.94 20.53 -10.66
CA GLY A 14 33.28 19.72 -9.65
C GLY A 14 33.63 20.13 -8.21
N ARG A 15 34.90 20.49 -7.95
CA ARG A 15 35.30 21.01 -6.63
C ARG A 15 34.61 22.34 -6.28
N SER A 16 34.48 23.23 -7.25
CA SER A 16 33.79 24.52 -7.08
C SER A 16 32.28 24.32 -6.84
N LYS A 17 31.64 23.47 -7.65
CA LYS A 17 30.22 23.07 -7.48
C LYS A 17 29.97 22.43 -6.12
N PHE A 18 30.86 21.55 -5.66
CA PHE A 18 30.75 20.94 -4.33
C PHE A 18 30.75 21.99 -3.21
N GLN A 19 31.57 23.04 -3.32
CA GLN A 19 31.58 24.11 -2.33
C GLN A 19 30.26 24.89 -2.30
N ALA A 20 29.66 25.13 -3.47
CA ALA A 20 28.31 25.71 -3.55
C ALA A 20 27.25 24.78 -2.93
N ILE A 21 27.37 23.47 -3.12
CA ILE A 21 26.48 22.47 -2.51
C ILE A 21 26.57 22.48 -0.99
N GLN A 22 27.77 22.55 -0.40
CA GLN A 22 27.93 22.61 1.05
C GLN A 22 27.20 23.81 1.65
N ASN A 23 27.26 24.97 0.98
CA ASN A 23 26.51 26.15 1.40
C ASN A 23 24.99 25.92 1.30
N LYS A 24 24.51 25.29 0.22
CA LYS A 24 23.09 24.93 0.07
C LYS A 24 22.61 23.99 1.18
N VAL A 25 23.41 22.97 1.53
CA VAL A 25 23.09 22.00 2.60
C VAL A 25 22.98 22.69 3.95
N PHE A 26 23.96 23.50 4.31
CA PHE A 26 23.98 24.23 5.57
C PHE A 26 22.71 25.07 5.79
N TRP A 27 22.31 25.86 4.79
CA TRP A 27 21.10 26.69 4.89
C TRP A 27 19.82 25.86 4.96
N LYS A 28 19.76 24.72 4.27
CA LYS A 28 18.60 23.82 4.31
C LYS A 28 18.45 23.13 5.66
N GLU A 29 19.54 22.63 6.23
CA GLU A 29 19.51 22.00 7.55
C GLU A 29 19.08 23.00 8.64
N LEU A 30 19.55 24.25 8.56
CA LEU A 30 19.12 25.31 9.45
C LEU A 30 17.60 25.57 9.33
N LEU A 31 17.09 25.69 8.10
CA LEU A 31 15.66 25.88 7.84
C LEU A 31 14.81 24.67 8.23
N SER A 32 15.31 23.45 8.05
CA SER A 32 14.59 22.23 8.40
C SER A 32 14.48 22.07 9.91
N HIS A 33 15.55 22.40 10.65
CA HIS A 33 15.55 22.40 12.11
C HIS A 33 14.53 23.40 12.69
N LEU A 34 14.46 24.62 12.13
CA LEU A 34 13.46 25.63 12.51
C LEU A 34 12.02 25.17 12.22
N ARG A 35 11.82 24.34 11.20
CA ARG A 35 10.50 23.79 10.80
C ARG A 35 10.17 22.44 11.45
N GLY A 36 11.05 21.89 12.29
CA GLY A 36 10.88 20.57 12.89
C GLY A 36 10.84 19.41 11.89
N ARG A 37 11.38 19.58 10.68
CA ARG A 37 11.43 18.53 9.65
C ARG A 37 12.81 17.88 9.63
N HIS A 38 12.84 16.56 9.55
CA HIS A 38 14.08 15.80 9.36
C HIS A 38 14.46 15.82 7.87
N ASP A 39 15.62 16.40 7.55
CA ASP A 39 16.17 16.48 6.18
C ASP A 39 17.15 15.32 5.93
N GLU A 40 16.67 14.08 6.12
CA GLU A 40 17.46 12.87 5.93
C GLU A 40 16.85 11.99 4.85
N LEU A 41 17.67 11.16 4.21
CA LEU A 41 17.19 10.12 3.31
C LEU A 41 16.45 9.05 4.11
N MET A 42 15.50 8.37 3.46
CA MET A 42 14.90 7.18 4.06
C MET A 42 15.91 6.04 4.18
N SER A 43 15.92 5.37 5.33
CA SER A 43 16.73 4.18 5.57
C SER A 43 16.05 2.97 4.94
N PHE A 44 16.72 2.31 4.00
CA PHE A 44 16.18 1.09 3.40
C PHE A 44 15.99 -0.02 4.44
N ASP A 45 16.92 -0.19 5.37
CA ASP A 45 16.85 -1.26 6.38
C ASP A 45 15.66 -1.09 7.32
N GLU A 46 15.31 0.17 7.63
CA GLU A 46 14.14 0.51 8.41
C GLU A 46 12.84 0.20 7.64
N ILE A 47 12.78 0.58 6.36
CA ILE A 47 11.62 0.28 5.50
C ILE A 47 11.47 -1.24 5.30
N ARG A 48 12.56 -1.95 5.04
CA ARG A 48 12.58 -3.42 4.91
C ARG A 48 12.05 -4.10 6.17
N SER A 49 12.46 -3.61 7.34
CA SER A 49 12.00 -4.14 8.62
C SER A 49 10.53 -3.80 8.87
N ARG A 50 10.10 -2.55 8.68
CA ARG A 50 8.72 -2.11 8.96
C ARG A 50 7.69 -2.74 8.01
N LEU A 51 8.09 -3.00 6.77
CA LEU A 51 7.21 -3.55 5.74
C LEU A 51 7.42 -5.05 5.52
N HIS A 52 8.24 -5.70 6.35
CA HIS A 52 8.52 -7.13 6.32
C HIS A 52 8.83 -7.67 4.91
N LEU A 53 9.80 -7.03 4.22
CA LEU A 53 10.16 -7.38 2.83
C LEU A 53 11.23 -8.47 2.80
N HIS A 54 10.90 -9.61 2.19
CA HIS A 54 11.74 -10.82 2.19
C HIS A 54 12.20 -11.25 0.80
N GLU A 55 11.36 -11.06 -0.23
CA GLU A 55 11.64 -11.51 -1.59
C GLU A 55 12.37 -10.43 -2.40
N GLU A 56 13.29 -10.86 -3.27
CA GLU A 56 14.08 -9.99 -4.15
C GLU A 56 14.02 -10.53 -5.59
N HIS A 57 13.69 -9.66 -6.54
CA HIS A 57 13.58 -9.99 -7.95
C HIS A 57 14.40 -9.00 -8.80
N TYR A 58 15.35 -9.51 -9.59
CA TYR A 58 16.19 -8.65 -10.42
C TYR A 58 15.45 -8.21 -11.70
N GLU A 59 15.26 -6.90 -11.85
CA GLU A 59 14.54 -6.30 -12.99
C GLU A 59 15.44 -5.93 -14.18
N GLY A 60 16.77 -6.11 -14.08
CA GLY A 60 17.72 -5.70 -15.12
C GLY A 60 18.19 -4.25 -15.00
N VAL A 61 18.74 -3.72 -16.09
CA VAL A 61 19.14 -2.31 -16.22
C VAL A 61 17.96 -1.47 -16.70
N ARG A 62 17.65 -0.39 -15.99
CA ARG A 62 16.55 0.53 -16.32
C ARG A 62 16.97 1.99 -16.15
N ASP A 63 16.33 2.87 -16.92
CA ASP A 63 16.39 4.32 -16.68
C ASP A 63 15.36 4.68 -15.59
N VAL A 64 15.85 5.08 -14.42
CA VAL A 64 15.02 5.34 -13.24
C VAL A 64 14.83 6.85 -13.03
N PRO A 65 13.60 7.35 -12.83
CA PRO A 65 13.34 8.74 -12.48
C PRO A 65 14.05 9.13 -11.18
N LEU A 66 14.82 10.23 -11.22
CA LEU A 66 15.63 10.66 -10.07
C LEU A 66 14.78 11.12 -8.89
N ASP A 67 13.56 11.59 -9.13
CA ASP A 67 12.57 11.99 -8.12
C ASP A 67 11.94 10.79 -7.38
N HIS A 68 11.99 9.59 -7.97
CA HIS A 68 11.57 8.36 -7.30
C HIS A 68 12.66 7.74 -6.41
N ILE A 69 13.90 8.22 -6.48
CA ILE A 69 14.99 7.79 -5.60
C ILE A 69 14.94 8.57 -4.30
N VAL A 70 14.62 7.91 -3.21
CA VAL A 70 14.23 8.58 -1.95
C VAL A 70 15.02 8.14 -0.72
N GLY A 71 15.79 7.07 -0.84
CA GLY A 71 16.51 6.50 0.29
C GLY A 71 17.83 5.84 -0.07
N SER A 72 18.51 5.33 0.94
CA SER A 72 19.82 4.70 0.78
C SER A 72 19.96 3.49 1.70
N VAL A 73 20.70 2.49 1.23
CA VAL A 73 21.16 1.37 2.04
C VAL A 73 22.41 1.85 2.79
N GLY A 74 22.30 1.99 4.12
CA GLY A 74 23.42 2.33 5.02
C GLY A 74 23.95 3.78 4.99
N ARG A 75 23.84 4.53 3.87
CA ARG A 75 24.40 5.90 3.75
C ARG A 75 23.37 7.03 3.90
N TYR A 76 22.20 6.74 4.46
CA TYR A 76 21.11 7.70 4.57
C TYR A 76 21.42 8.93 5.45
N LYS A 77 22.37 8.82 6.39
CA LYS A 77 22.86 9.92 7.25
C LYS A 77 23.98 10.76 6.62
N ASP A 78 24.62 10.26 5.57
CA ASP A 78 25.73 10.94 4.90
C ASP A 78 25.25 12.06 3.95
N PHE A 79 23.98 11.99 3.56
CA PHE A 79 23.34 12.88 2.60
C PHE A 79 22.03 13.42 3.17
N ASN A 80 21.57 14.56 2.68
CA ASN A 80 20.23 15.05 3.00
C ASN A 80 19.17 14.41 2.10
N SER A 81 17.88 14.74 2.29
CA SER A 81 16.77 14.18 1.49
C SER A 81 16.91 14.37 -0.03
N GLN A 82 17.77 15.32 -0.45
CA GLN A 82 18.05 15.60 -1.84
C GLN A 82 19.30 14.89 -2.40
N PHE A 83 19.90 13.96 -1.65
CA PHE A 83 21.20 13.34 -1.96
C PHE A 83 22.36 14.35 -2.00
N LEU A 84 22.26 15.50 -1.32
CA LEU A 84 23.39 16.41 -1.19
C LEU A 84 24.31 15.94 -0.05
N PRO A 85 25.63 15.80 -0.27
CA PRO A 85 26.56 15.30 0.74
C PRO A 85 26.66 16.27 1.91
N LYS A 86 26.55 15.77 3.15
CA LYS A 86 26.63 16.60 4.36
C LYS A 86 28.05 16.87 4.84
N ARG A 87 29.02 16.04 4.43
CA ARG A 87 30.40 16.09 4.94
C ARG A 87 31.39 16.56 3.87
N GLY A 88 32.26 17.49 4.25
CA GLY A 88 33.29 18.05 3.37
C GLY A 88 34.32 17.03 2.86
N ASN A 89 34.55 15.93 3.59
CA ASN A 89 35.48 14.87 3.18
C ASN A 89 35.03 14.09 1.92
N MET A 90 33.77 14.26 1.48
CA MET A 90 33.25 13.65 0.26
C MET A 90 33.64 14.40 -1.03
N ARG A 91 34.27 15.58 -0.91
CA ARG A 91 34.59 16.48 -2.03
C ARG A 91 35.35 15.79 -3.15
N GLU A 92 36.40 15.05 -2.83
CA GLU A 92 37.27 14.45 -3.84
C GLU A 92 36.56 13.36 -4.65
N ARG A 93 35.80 12.50 -3.97
CA ARG A 93 35.01 11.44 -4.64
C ARG A 93 33.88 12.06 -5.46
N TRP A 94 33.18 13.05 -4.91
CA TRP A 94 32.10 13.76 -5.62
C TRP A 94 32.62 14.47 -6.88
N SER A 95 33.76 15.17 -6.79
CA SER A 95 34.36 15.89 -7.93
C SER A 95 34.85 14.94 -9.02
N ARG A 96 35.35 13.75 -8.67
CA ARG A 96 35.69 12.70 -9.64
C ARG A 96 34.45 12.18 -10.37
N VAL A 97 33.36 11.93 -9.65
CA VAL A 97 32.10 11.49 -10.25
C VAL A 97 31.52 12.58 -11.16
N TYR A 98 31.61 13.84 -10.75
CA TYR A 98 31.22 14.99 -11.58
C TYR A 98 32.02 15.06 -12.88
N ALA A 99 33.35 14.87 -12.81
CA ALA A 99 34.20 14.84 -13.98
C ALA A 99 33.84 13.69 -14.94
N LEU A 100 33.60 12.51 -14.40
CA LEU A 100 33.18 11.35 -15.18
C LEU A 100 31.81 11.57 -15.84
N ALA A 101 30.86 12.19 -15.14
CA ALA A 101 29.53 12.50 -15.67
C ALA A 101 29.53 13.52 -16.82
N ASN A 102 30.54 14.39 -16.90
CA ASN A 102 30.72 15.33 -18.02
C ASN A 102 31.66 14.78 -19.11
N SER A 103 32.24 13.60 -18.91
CA SER A 103 33.06 12.93 -19.92
C SER A 103 32.18 12.19 -20.94
N MET A 104 32.77 11.79 -22.08
CA MET A 104 32.05 11.00 -23.09
C MET A 104 31.68 9.59 -22.62
N GLU A 105 32.44 9.03 -21.66
CA GLU A 105 32.20 7.67 -21.14
C GLU A 105 30.99 7.62 -20.19
N GLY A 106 30.76 8.69 -19.44
CA GLY A 106 29.73 8.74 -18.41
C GLY A 106 30.02 7.82 -17.22
N PRO A 107 29.22 7.89 -16.14
CA PRO A 107 29.36 7.00 -15.01
C PRO A 107 28.70 5.64 -15.31
N PRO A 108 29.20 4.53 -14.74
CA PRO A 108 28.51 3.26 -14.85
C PRO A 108 27.13 3.32 -14.17
N PRO A 109 26.20 2.40 -14.49
CA PRO A 109 24.91 2.29 -13.82
C PRO A 109 25.05 2.19 -12.29
N ILE A 110 24.07 2.73 -11.57
CA ILE A 110 23.97 2.60 -10.11
C ILE A 110 23.26 1.29 -9.73
N GLU A 111 23.21 0.95 -8.44
CA GLU A 111 22.42 -0.18 -7.94
C GLU A 111 21.29 0.33 -7.05
N LEU A 112 20.06 -0.11 -7.34
CA LEU A 112 18.86 0.30 -6.61
C LEU A 112 18.07 -0.91 -6.12
N TYR A 113 17.52 -0.79 -4.91
CA TYR A 113 16.36 -1.55 -4.49
C TYR A 113 15.09 -0.76 -4.81
N LYS A 114 14.05 -1.43 -5.31
CA LYS A 114 12.72 -0.87 -5.57
C LYS A 114 11.72 -1.49 -4.60
N VAL A 115 10.91 -0.65 -3.96
CA VAL A 115 9.81 -1.06 -3.07
C VAL A 115 8.60 -0.20 -3.42
N GLY A 116 7.55 -0.80 -3.96
CA GLY A 116 6.44 -0.05 -4.55
C GLY A 116 6.95 0.90 -5.64
N ASP A 117 6.66 2.20 -5.50
CA ASP A 117 7.07 3.25 -6.45
C ASP A 117 8.39 3.95 -6.04
N ALA A 118 8.98 3.56 -4.90
CA ALA A 118 10.14 4.19 -4.30
C ALA A 118 11.43 3.39 -4.53
N TYR A 119 12.53 4.10 -4.76
CA TYR A 119 13.85 3.50 -4.96
C TYR A 119 14.85 3.90 -3.88
N PHE A 120 15.70 2.95 -3.51
CA PHE A 120 16.72 3.06 -2.49
C PHE A 120 18.09 2.73 -3.06
N VAL A 121 19.04 3.63 -2.89
CA VAL A 121 20.39 3.46 -3.44
C VAL A 121 21.16 2.42 -2.63
N ARG A 122 21.45 1.28 -3.26
CA ARG A 122 22.37 0.26 -2.73
C ARG A 122 23.82 0.67 -2.99
N ASP A 123 24.13 1.09 -4.21
CA ASP A 123 25.40 1.72 -4.57
C ASP A 123 25.21 2.88 -5.54
N GLY A 124 26.08 3.90 -5.43
CA GLY A 124 26.06 5.05 -6.34
C GLY A 124 25.47 6.34 -5.78
N ASN A 125 25.42 6.52 -4.46
CA ASN A 125 24.87 7.74 -3.82
C ASN A 125 25.47 9.05 -4.38
N HIS A 126 26.78 9.10 -4.62
CA HIS A 126 27.42 10.27 -5.24
C HIS A 126 27.00 10.49 -6.70
N ARG A 127 26.71 9.41 -7.45
CA ARG A 127 26.23 9.50 -8.84
C ARG A 127 24.82 10.08 -8.90
N VAL A 128 23.94 9.66 -7.98
CA VAL A 128 22.60 10.28 -7.81
C VAL A 128 22.72 11.76 -7.47
N SER A 129 23.60 12.12 -6.52
CA SER A 129 23.88 13.51 -6.15
C SER A 129 24.31 14.36 -7.34
N VAL A 130 25.30 13.88 -8.10
CA VAL A 130 25.84 14.56 -9.29
C VAL A 130 24.77 14.68 -10.38
N ALA A 131 24.03 13.60 -10.67
CA ALA A 131 22.99 13.60 -11.69
C ALA A 131 21.89 14.64 -11.37
N ARG A 132 21.49 14.76 -10.10
CA ARG A 132 20.56 15.81 -9.64
C ARG A 132 21.15 17.22 -9.80
N GLU A 133 22.42 17.45 -9.44
CA GLU A 133 23.06 18.76 -9.61
C GLU A 133 23.21 19.14 -11.09
N LEU A 134 23.38 18.16 -11.99
CA LEU A 134 23.40 18.36 -13.44
C LEU A 134 21.99 18.53 -14.04
N GLY A 135 20.93 18.39 -13.26
CA GLY A 135 19.55 18.53 -13.73
C GLY A 135 19.05 17.37 -14.61
N ALA A 136 19.69 16.20 -14.52
CA ALA A 136 19.20 15.00 -15.17
C ALA A 136 17.81 14.63 -14.64
N LYS A 137 16.98 14.03 -15.51
CA LYS A 137 15.64 13.53 -15.13
C LYS A 137 15.67 12.07 -14.69
N THR A 138 16.53 11.28 -15.32
CA THR A 138 16.67 9.84 -15.09
C THR A 138 18.14 9.48 -14.86
N ILE A 139 18.37 8.28 -14.33
CA ILE A 139 19.69 7.67 -14.17
C ILE A 139 19.62 6.17 -14.46
N GLN A 140 20.61 5.62 -15.16
CA GLN A 140 20.68 4.18 -15.40
C GLN A 140 21.03 3.43 -14.11
N ALA A 141 20.28 2.37 -13.84
CA ALA A 141 20.43 1.55 -12.64
C ALA A 141 20.18 0.08 -12.91
N HIS A 142 20.95 -0.78 -12.24
CA HIS A 142 20.56 -2.16 -11.95
C HIS A 142 19.50 -2.15 -10.85
N VAL A 143 18.31 -2.66 -11.13
CA VAL A 143 17.17 -2.61 -10.21
C VAL A 143 16.87 -4.01 -9.67
N VAL A 144 16.79 -4.12 -8.34
CA VAL A 144 16.25 -5.29 -7.64
C VAL A 144 14.95 -4.87 -6.95
N GLU A 145 13.83 -5.42 -7.37
CA GLU A 145 12.52 -5.18 -6.80
C GLU A 145 12.29 -6.08 -5.58
N LEU A 146 11.73 -5.51 -4.51
CA LEU A 146 11.15 -6.23 -3.40
C LEU A 146 9.63 -6.09 -3.51
N PRO A 147 8.93 -7.09 -4.06
CA PRO A 147 7.49 -7.01 -4.29
C PRO A 147 6.73 -6.75 -2.99
N THR A 148 5.75 -5.85 -3.05
CA THR A 148 4.87 -5.55 -1.91
C THR A 148 3.52 -5.04 -2.39
N THR A 149 2.46 -5.41 -1.69
CA THR A 149 1.11 -4.82 -1.85
C THR A 149 0.93 -3.58 -0.99
N VAL A 150 1.92 -3.26 -0.13
CA VAL A 150 1.89 -2.06 0.71
C VAL A 150 2.29 -0.84 -0.13
N PRO A 151 1.47 0.22 -0.17
CA PRO A 151 1.79 1.41 -0.95
C PRO A 151 2.99 2.13 -0.34
N LEU A 152 4.08 2.19 -1.09
CA LEU A 152 5.25 3.03 -0.78
C LEU A 152 5.54 3.96 -1.94
N ARG A 153 5.44 5.27 -1.68
CA ARG A 153 5.56 6.33 -2.69
C ARG A 153 6.66 7.32 -2.30
N PRO A 154 7.30 7.96 -3.30
CA PRO A 154 8.23 9.05 -3.03
C PRO A 154 7.57 10.19 -2.24
N GLY A 155 8.25 10.67 -1.20
CA GLY A 155 7.81 11.85 -0.43
C GLY A 155 6.73 11.60 0.62
N MET A 156 6.42 10.33 0.94
CA MET A 156 5.52 10.00 2.05
C MET A 156 5.95 10.67 3.36
N SER A 157 4.98 11.22 4.06
CA SER A 157 5.12 11.75 5.40
C SER A 157 5.33 10.64 6.43
N ALA A 158 5.81 10.99 7.62
CA ALA A 158 5.96 10.03 8.72
C ALA A 158 4.62 9.35 9.09
N GLN A 159 3.51 10.07 8.96
CA GLN A 159 2.17 9.53 9.20
C GLN A 159 1.78 8.51 8.13
N GLU A 160 2.04 8.80 6.85
CA GLU A 160 1.75 7.85 5.77
C GLU A 160 2.64 6.59 5.88
N LEU A 161 3.90 6.72 6.29
CA LEU A 161 4.76 5.57 6.58
C LEU A 161 4.23 4.73 7.75
N GLN A 162 3.71 5.37 8.81
CA GLN A 162 3.06 4.67 9.90
C GLN A 162 1.79 3.93 9.43
N SER A 163 1.01 4.52 8.54
CA SER A 163 -0.14 3.84 7.92
C SER A 163 0.28 2.62 7.10
N ALA A 164 1.36 2.75 6.32
CA ALA A 164 1.92 1.64 5.54
C ALA A 164 2.42 0.50 6.43
N GLU A 165 3.12 0.81 7.53
CA GLU A 165 3.58 -0.17 8.52
C GLU A 165 2.40 -0.90 9.21
N ALA A 166 1.35 -0.15 9.61
CA ALA A 166 0.16 -0.77 10.18
C ALA A 166 -0.56 -1.70 9.19
N TYR A 167 -0.56 -1.33 7.90
CA TYR A 167 -1.10 -2.19 6.86
C TYR A 167 -0.26 -3.44 6.64
N ALA A 168 1.07 -3.32 6.63
CA ALA A 168 1.98 -4.47 6.54
C ALA A 168 1.72 -5.47 7.68
N ASN A 169 1.62 -4.99 8.92
CA ASN A 169 1.30 -5.84 10.07
C ASN A 169 -0.06 -6.55 9.90
N PHE A 170 -1.08 -5.86 9.41
CA PHE A 170 -2.38 -6.46 9.10
C PHE A 170 -2.26 -7.59 8.07
N LEU A 171 -1.47 -7.39 7.00
CA LEU A 171 -1.27 -8.40 5.97
C LEU A 171 -0.56 -9.64 6.51
N ASP A 172 0.41 -9.46 7.41
CA ASP A 172 1.13 -10.59 8.01
C ASP A 172 0.29 -11.36 9.03
N GLU A 173 -0.44 -10.65 9.90
CA GLU A 173 -1.30 -11.28 10.92
C GLU A 173 -2.46 -12.06 10.28
N THR A 174 -3.03 -11.56 9.19
CA THR A 174 -4.14 -12.22 8.49
C THR A 174 -3.68 -13.20 7.41
N GLY A 175 -2.45 -13.03 6.91
CA GLY A 175 -1.94 -13.76 5.76
C GLY A 175 -2.63 -13.38 4.44
N LEU A 176 -3.30 -12.23 4.36
CA LEU A 176 -4.07 -11.81 3.17
C LEU A 176 -3.24 -11.83 1.88
N SER A 177 -2.00 -11.32 1.91
CA SER A 177 -1.12 -11.31 0.74
C SER A 177 -0.81 -12.70 0.19
N ARG A 178 -0.73 -13.70 1.07
CA ARG A 178 -0.51 -15.11 0.68
C ARG A 178 -1.81 -15.78 0.23
N ALA A 179 -2.90 -15.48 0.94
CA ALA A 179 -4.21 -16.08 0.72
C ALA A 179 -4.88 -15.60 -0.57
N VAL A 180 -4.70 -14.32 -0.92
CA VAL A 180 -5.25 -13.68 -2.12
C VAL A 180 -4.12 -12.88 -2.80
N PRO A 181 -3.29 -13.54 -3.63
CA PRO A 181 -2.28 -12.84 -4.40
C PRO A 181 -2.91 -11.74 -5.25
N ASN A 182 -2.29 -10.56 -5.29
CA ASN A 182 -2.79 -9.38 -6.00
C ASN A 182 -4.13 -8.83 -5.47
N HIS A 183 -4.46 -9.07 -4.21
CA HIS A 183 -5.56 -8.34 -3.58
C HIS A 183 -5.34 -6.82 -3.71
N GLU A 184 -6.44 -6.08 -3.82
CA GLU A 184 -6.39 -4.63 -3.79
C GLU A 184 -5.96 -4.13 -2.40
N SER A 185 -5.26 -2.99 -2.38
CA SER A 185 -4.83 -2.33 -1.14
C SER A 185 -6.05 -1.90 -0.32
N ILE A 186 -6.11 -2.32 0.93
CA ILE A 186 -7.17 -1.94 1.88
C ILE A 186 -6.68 -0.71 2.64
N GLU A 187 -6.96 0.49 2.13
CA GLU A 187 -6.55 1.73 2.77
C GLU A 187 -7.50 2.13 3.90
N LEU A 188 -6.94 2.51 5.06
CA LEU A 188 -7.66 3.09 6.20
C LEU A 188 -7.03 4.42 6.61
N SER A 189 -7.86 5.42 6.96
CA SER A 189 -7.37 6.73 7.41
C SER A 189 -6.66 6.69 8.75
N VAL A 190 -7.08 5.76 9.62
CA VAL A 190 -6.60 5.66 10.99
C VAL A 190 -5.92 4.30 11.15
N PRO A 191 -4.58 4.27 11.28
CA PRO A 191 -3.80 3.03 11.29
C PRO A 191 -4.24 2.04 12.36
N SER A 192 -4.68 2.52 13.54
CA SER A 192 -5.11 1.62 14.59
C SER A 192 -6.28 0.74 14.14
N ARG A 193 -7.19 1.22 13.28
CA ARG A 193 -8.44 0.54 12.90
C ARG A 193 -8.26 -0.77 12.13
N TYR A 194 -7.05 -1.12 11.69
CA TYR A 194 -6.80 -2.46 11.16
C TYR A 194 -7.16 -3.58 12.17
N HIS A 195 -7.10 -3.31 13.48
CA HIS A 195 -7.60 -4.25 14.49
C HIS A 195 -9.09 -4.58 14.36
N GLU A 196 -9.92 -3.64 13.91
CA GLU A 196 -11.34 -3.86 13.66
C GLU A 196 -11.51 -4.86 12.51
N LEU A 197 -10.77 -4.68 11.40
CA LEU A 197 -10.77 -5.61 10.26
C LEU A 197 -10.32 -7.03 10.66
N MET A 198 -9.26 -7.14 11.47
CA MET A 198 -8.81 -8.44 11.98
C MET A 198 -9.88 -9.10 12.84
N GLY A 199 -10.56 -8.34 13.70
CA GLY A 199 -11.70 -8.83 14.47
C GLY A 199 -12.80 -9.41 13.58
N HIS A 200 -13.11 -8.76 12.45
CA HIS A 200 -14.08 -9.27 11.48
C HIS A 200 -13.62 -10.56 10.80
N ILE A 201 -12.36 -10.65 10.38
CA ILE A 201 -11.78 -11.86 9.77
C ILE A 201 -11.82 -13.03 10.77
N PHE A 202 -11.42 -12.82 12.02
CA PHE A 202 -11.43 -13.89 13.03
C PHE A 202 -12.85 -14.30 13.44
N LEU A 203 -13.80 -13.36 13.47
CA LEU A 203 -15.21 -13.70 13.67
C LEU A 203 -15.75 -14.54 12.51
N HIS A 204 -15.41 -14.16 11.28
CA HIS A 204 -15.75 -14.91 10.07
C HIS A 204 -15.19 -16.34 10.13
N GLN A 205 -13.91 -16.48 10.47
CA GLN A 205 -13.25 -17.77 10.67
C GLN A 205 -14.02 -18.64 11.67
N ARG A 206 -14.37 -18.12 12.85
CA ARG A 206 -15.14 -18.87 13.86
C ARG A 206 -16.51 -19.32 13.36
N VAL A 207 -17.18 -18.49 12.56
CA VAL A 207 -18.45 -18.85 11.94
C VAL A 207 -18.24 -20.01 10.95
N MET A 208 -17.25 -19.90 10.07
CA MET A 208 -16.92 -20.95 9.09
C MET A 208 -16.53 -22.27 9.78
N GLU A 209 -15.67 -22.23 10.80
CA GLU A 209 -15.25 -23.42 11.55
C GLU A 209 -16.44 -24.16 12.17
N ARG A 210 -17.38 -23.40 12.74
CA ARG A 210 -18.60 -23.97 13.32
C ARG A 210 -19.51 -24.61 12.27
N LEU A 211 -19.48 -24.13 11.04
CA LEU A 211 -20.28 -24.65 9.92
C LEU A 211 -19.63 -25.87 9.27
N GLU A 212 -18.32 -25.83 9.08
CA GLU A 212 -17.54 -26.95 8.52
C GLU A 212 -17.31 -28.06 9.55
N GLY A 213 -17.51 -27.79 10.85
CA GLY A 213 -17.29 -28.75 11.93
C GLY A 213 -15.82 -29.09 12.16
N ARG A 214 -14.90 -28.22 11.71
CA ARG A 214 -13.45 -28.41 11.79
C ARG A 214 -12.75 -27.06 11.89
N ALA A 215 -11.52 -27.08 12.43
CA ALA A 215 -10.66 -25.91 12.43
C ALA A 215 -10.22 -25.52 11.01
N LEU A 216 -10.10 -24.21 10.76
CA LEU A 216 -9.64 -23.63 9.49
C LEU A 216 -8.39 -22.78 9.74
N THR A 217 -7.54 -22.67 8.71
CA THR A 217 -6.44 -21.72 8.76
C THR A 217 -6.94 -20.29 8.61
N THR A 218 -6.23 -19.35 9.23
CA THR A 218 -6.52 -17.92 9.11
C THR A 218 -6.47 -17.48 7.64
N GLU A 219 -5.53 -17.99 6.85
CA GLU A 219 -5.45 -17.68 5.42
C GLU A 219 -6.72 -18.09 4.67
N LYS A 220 -7.26 -19.29 4.93
CA LYS A 220 -8.48 -19.76 4.25
C LYS A 220 -9.67 -18.87 4.58
N ALA A 221 -9.84 -18.53 5.86
CA ALA A 221 -10.92 -17.65 6.29
C ALA A 221 -10.74 -16.22 5.76
N THR A 222 -9.50 -15.73 5.69
CA THR A 222 -9.17 -14.42 5.13
C THR A 222 -9.50 -14.34 3.64
N ALA A 223 -9.15 -15.37 2.85
CA ALA A 223 -9.51 -15.43 1.43
C ALA A 223 -11.03 -15.45 1.23
N ASP A 224 -11.75 -16.29 2.00
CA ASP A 224 -13.20 -16.35 1.92
C ASP A 224 -13.84 -15.00 2.31
N TRP A 225 -13.40 -14.39 3.42
CA TRP A 225 -13.85 -13.07 3.84
C TRP A 225 -13.60 -12.00 2.77
N TYR A 226 -12.41 -12.01 2.16
CA TYR A 226 -12.06 -11.04 1.13
C TYR A 226 -13.00 -11.13 -0.07
N HIS A 227 -13.25 -12.34 -0.58
CA HIS A 227 -14.07 -12.56 -1.77
C HIS A 227 -15.58 -12.47 -1.54
N THR A 228 -16.06 -12.83 -0.35
CA THR A 228 -17.50 -12.91 -0.08
C THR A 228 -18.07 -11.70 0.64
N ILE A 229 -17.23 -10.92 1.32
CA ILE A 229 -17.66 -9.78 2.15
C ILE A 229 -16.98 -8.50 1.71
N TYR A 230 -15.65 -8.43 1.76
CA TYR A 230 -14.93 -7.18 1.52
C TYR A 230 -15.06 -6.73 0.07
N LYS A 231 -14.63 -7.54 -0.89
CA LYS A 231 -14.60 -7.18 -2.32
C LYS A 231 -15.98 -6.81 -2.88
N PRO A 232 -17.06 -7.58 -2.64
CA PRO A 232 -18.40 -7.18 -3.09
C PRO A 232 -18.88 -5.85 -2.49
N ALA A 233 -18.57 -5.59 -1.22
CA ALA A 233 -18.93 -4.33 -0.58
C ALA A 233 -18.18 -3.14 -1.20
N ILE A 234 -16.87 -3.29 -1.45
CA ILE A 234 -16.06 -2.28 -2.14
C ILE A 234 -16.58 -2.05 -3.57
N ASP A 235 -16.94 -3.11 -4.29
CA ASP A 235 -17.48 -3.00 -5.65
C ASP A 235 -18.81 -2.24 -5.68
N LEU A 236 -19.68 -2.43 -4.68
CA LEU A 236 -20.90 -1.63 -4.53
C LEU A 236 -20.59 -0.17 -4.21
N ILE A 237 -19.66 0.11 -3.29
CA ILE A 237 -19.23 1.48 -2.96
C ILE A 237 -18.76 2.21 -4.21
N ARG A 238 -17.97 1.54 -5.07
CA ARG A 238 -17.46 2.09 -6.33
C ARG A 238 -18.53 2.23 -7.40
N LYS A 239 -19.35 1.19 -7.60
CA LYS A 239 -20.44 1.16 -8.60
C LYS A 239 -21.36 2.38 -8.48
N TYR A 240 -21.63 2.81 -7.25
CA TYR A 240 -22.51 3.95 -6.97
C TYR A 240 -21.77 5.22 -6.55
N ALA A 241 -20.43 5.24 -6.65
CA ALA A 241 -19.59 6.38 -6.26
C ALA A 241 -19.99 6.96 -4.88
N VAL A 242 -20.23 6.09 -3.90
CA VAL A 242 -20.84 6.47 -2.61
C VAL A 242 -20.03 7.54 -1.87
N LEU A 243 -18.70 7.44 -1.94
CA LEU A 243 -17.80 8.44 -1.36
C LEU A 243 -17.96 9.84 -2.00
N ASP A 244 -18.29 9.89 -3.29
CA ASP A 244 -18.49 11.17 -3.98
C ASP A 244 -19.85 11.80 -3.66
N LEU A 245 -20.86 10.98 -3.40
CA LEU A 245 -22.22 11.43 -3.07
C LEU A 245 -22.30 12.02 -1.66
N ALA A 246 -21.56 11.45 -0.71
CA ALA A 246 -21.67 11.78 0.71
C ALA A 246 -20.71 12.90 1.17
N LYS A 247 -20.30 13.86 0.31
CA LYS A 247 -19.30 14.91 0.62
C LYS A 247 -19.76 15.84 1.76
N GLY A 248 -19.36 15.52 3.00
CA GLY A 248 -19.65 16.23 4.24
C GLY A 248 -18.48 16.17 5.24
N ARG A 249 -18.60 16.83 6.42
CA ARG A 249 -17.49 16.88 7.41
C ARG A 249 -17.23 15.55 8.15
N LYS A 250 -18.11 14.55 8.02
CA LYS A 250 -18.02 13.23 8.67
C LYS A 250 -17.84 12.05 7.69
N THR A 251 -17.60 12.33 6.41
CA THR A 251 -17.45 11.30 5.38
C THR A 251 -16.22 10.43 5.66
N PRO A 252 -16.32 9.09 5.56
CA PRO A 252 -15.16 8.22 5.51
C PRO A 252 -14.25 8.69 4.38
N ARG A 253 -12.94 8.79 4.64
CA ARG A 253 -12.00 9.34 3.64
C ARG A 253 -11.53 8.29 2.64
N THR A 254 -11.71 7.01 2.98
CA THR A 254 -11.32 5.86 2.15
C THR A 254 -12.48 4.88 2.03
N GLU A 255 -12.42 4.01 1.03
CA GLU A 255 -13.40 2.94 0.87
C GLU A 255 -13.35 1.94 2.04
N GLY A 256 -12.16 1.70 2.60
CA GLY A 256 -11.99 0.86 3.78
C GLY A 256 -12.64 1.47 5.04
N ASP A 257 -12.54 2.79 5.23
CA ASP A 257 -13.23 3.46 6.33
C ASP A 257 -14.75 3.35 6.19
N LEU A 258 -15.28 3.50 4.96
CA LEU A 258 -16.71 3.36 4.69
C LEU A 258 -17.16 1.91 4.88
N PHE A 259 -16.38 0.92 4.40
CA PHE A 259 -16.64 -0.48 4.64
C PHE A 259 -16.77 -0.80 6.13
N LEU A 260 -15.82 -0.33 6.96
CA LEU A 260 -15.88 -0.51 8.41
C LEU A 260 -17.10 0.17 9.02
N TRP A 261 -17.43 1.38 8.57
CA TRP A 261 -18.64 2.08 9.04
C TRP A 261 -19.91 1.29 8.73
N LEU A 262 -20.06 0.80 7.50
CA LEU A 262 -21.21 -0.01 7.07
C LEU A 262 -21.32 -1.29 7.89
N MET A 263 -20.18 -1.95 8.13
CA MET A 263 -20.10 -3.15 8.96
C MET A 263 -20.55 -2.90 10.40
N LEU A 264 -20.04 -1.83 11.03
CA LEU A 264 -20.41 -1.46 12.39
C LEU A 264 -21.89 -1.07 12.50
N ASN A 265 -22.40 -0.26 11.57
CA ASN A 265 -23.81 0.12 11.54
C ASN A 265 -24.73 -1.10 11.42
N LEU A 266 -24.40 -2.04 10.55
CA LEU A 266 -25.15 -3.28 10.41
C LEU A 266 -25.09 -4.17 11.65
N LEU A 267 -23.93 -4.21 12.34
CA LEU A 267 -23.77 -4.94 13.59
C LEU A 267 -24.62 -4.32 14.70
N ASP A 268 -24.62 -2.99 14.82
CA ASP A 268 -25.41 -2.25 15.80
C ASP A 268 -26.91 -2.41 15.57
N LEU A 269 -27.37 -2.29 14.32
CA LEU A 269 -28.77 -2.54 13.97
C LEU A 269 -29.19 -3.96 14.32
N ARG A 270 -28.33 -4.97 14.11
CA ARG A 270 -28.64 -6.33 14.55
C ARG A 270 -28.60 -6.51 16.06
N HIS A 271 -27.71 -5.84 16.76
CA HIS A 271 -27.69 -5.88 18.22
C HIS A 271 -28.98 -5.28 18.81
N GLN A 272 -29.51 -4.22 18.19
CA GLN A 272 -30.73 -3.54 18.65
C GLN A 272 -32.02 -4.28 18.26
N TYR A 273 -32.09 -4.83 17.04
CA TYR A 273 -33.33 -5.36 16.47
C TYR A 273 -33.32 -6.87 16.21
N GLY A 274 -32.22 -7.58 16.47
CA GLY A 274 -32.10 -9.01 16.23
C GLY A 274 -32.34 -9.40 14.77
N ASP A 275 -33.15 -10.45 14.54
CA ASP A 275 -33.53 -10.92 13.20
C ASP A 275 -34.50 -9.96 12.48
N GLU A 276 -35.09 -8.99 13.18
CA GLU A 276 -35.99 -7.97 12.64
C GLU A 276 -35.24 -6.73 12.13
N ALA A 277 -33.90 -6.73 12.13
CA ALA A 277 -33.11 -5.60 11.65
C ALA A 277 -33.54 -5.18 10.22
N PRO A 278 -33.82 -3.88 9.99
CA PRO A 278 -34.36 -3.38 8.73
C PRO A 278 -33.35 -3.44 7.59
N VAL A 279 -32.05 -3.48 7.93
CA VAL A 279 -30.95 -3.52 6.98
C VAL A 279 -30.15 -4.81 7.16
N LYS A 280 -30.10 -5.64 6.11
CA LYS A 280 -29.46 -6.97 6.16
C LYS A 280 -28.35 -7.18 5.13
N SER A 281 -28.19 -6.25 4.18
CA SER A 281 -27.23 -6.32 3.07
C SER A 281 -26.40 -5.03 2.98
N PHE A 282 -25.33 -5.08 2.19
CA PHE A 282 -24.47 -3.91 2.02
C PHE A 282 -25.16 -2.79 1.23
N SER A 283 -25.97 -3.09 0.20
CA SER A 283 -26.74 -2.04 -0.50
C SER A 283 -27.72 -1.35 0.43
N GLY A 284 -28.38 -2.10 1.33
CA GLY A 284 -29.23 -1.52 2.36
C GLY A 284 -28.46 -0.61 3.32
N ALA A 285 -27.25 -1.01 3.71
CA ALA A 285 -26.42 -0.19 4.60
C ALA A 285 -25.93 1.09 3.91
N ILE A 286 -25.61 1.00 2.62
CA ILE A 286 -25.25 2.17 1.81
C ILE A 286 -26.45 3.12 1.69
N LYS A 287 -27.67 2.61 1.48
CA LYS A 287 -28.89 3.44 1.49
C LYS A 287 -29.05 4.17 2.82
N SER A 288 -29.00 3.43 3.92
CA SER A 288 -29.07 4.00 5.27
C SER A 288 -27.97 5.04 5.53
N TYR A 289 -26.75 4.78 5.06
CA TYR A 289 -25.64 5.72 5.13
C TYR A 289 -25.93 7.03 4.38
N LEU A 290 -26.37 6.94 3.11
CA LEU A 290 -26.67 8.10 2.28
C LEU A 290 -27.84 8.93 2.85
N GLU A 291 -28.86 8.27 3.41
CA GLU A 291 -29.98 8.93 4.09
C GLU A 291 -29.52 9.73 5.33
N VAL A 292 -28.64 9.13 6.15
CA VAL A 292 -28.05 9.78 7.34
C VAL A 292 -27.17 10.97 6.95
N GLU A 293 -26.41 10.86 5.86
CA GLU A 293 -25.59 11.96 5.32
C GLU A 293 -26.41 12.97 4.48
N HIS A 294 -27.74 12.81 4.41
CA HIS A 294 -28.63 13.66 3.60
C HIS A 294 -28.23 13.75 2.12
N ALA A 295 -27.63 12.70 1.58
CA ALA A 295 -27.22 12.58 0.19
C ALA A 295 -28.33 11.93 -0.66
N GLN A 296 -28.36 12.24 -1.95
CA GLN A 296 -29.31 11.63 -2.88
C GLN A 296 -28.96 10.16 -3.10
N VAL A 297 -29.92 9.26 -2.83
CA VAL A 297 -29.81 7.83 -3.13
C VAL A 297 -30.04 7.64 -4.64
N PRO A 298 -29.10 7.03 -5.39
CA PRO A 298 -29.31 6.73 -6.81
C PRO A 298 -30.46 5.74 -7.01
N GLU A 299 -31.33 5.96 -8.01
CA GLU A 299 -32.45 5.05 -8.32
C GLU A 299 -31.97 3.62 -8.64
N ALA A 300 -30.81 3.49 -9.28
CA ALA A 300 -30.18 2.20 -9.55
C ALA A 300 -29.72 1.47 -8.27
N LEU A 301 -29.48 2.18 -7.16
CA LEU A 301 -29.18 1.58 -5.86
C LEU A 301 -30.48 1.12 -5.19
N GLU A 302 -31.59 1.85 -5.34
CA GLU A 302 -32.89 1.45 -4.78
C GLU A 302 -33.31 0.05 -5.22
N ARG A 303 -33.04 -0.28 -6.49
CA ARG A 303 -33.34 -1.58 -7.12
C ARG A 303 -32.26 -2.63 -6.93
N GLU A 304 -31.12 -2.28 -6.33
CA GLU A 304 -30.03 -3.21 -6.10
C GLU A 304 -30.43 -4.25 -5.06
N ASN A 305 -30.25 -5.53 -5.42
CA ASN A 305 -30.43 -6.66 -4.53
C ASN A 305 -29.11 -7.44 -4.46
N ASP A 306 -28.26 -7.05 -3.53
CA ASP A 306 -26.98 -7.73 -3.32
C ASP A 306 -27.17 -8.94 -2.41
N SER A 307 -26.56 -10.06 -2.79
CA SER A 307 -26.48 -11.25 -1.94
C SER A 307 -25.36 -11.13 -0.90
N THR A 308 -24.77 -9.94 -0.69
CA THR A 308 -23.61 -9.78 0.18
C THR A 308 -24.05 -10.04 1.62
N VAL A 309 -23.75 -11.25 2.07
CA VAL A 309 -24.25 -11.81 3.30
C VAL A 309 -23.61 -11.07 4.47
N MET A 310 -24.42 -10.36 5.24
CA MET A 310 -23.98 -9.99 6.59
C MET A 310 -23.93 -11.24 7.45
N LEU A 311 -22.73 -11.54 7.95
CA LEU A 311 -22.44 -12.61 8.90
C LEU A 311 -23.32 -12.49 10.14
N THR A 312 -24.48 -13.14 10.14
CA THR A 312 -24.95 -13.77 11.36
C THR A 312 -24.77 -15.27 11.28
N ARG A 313 -24.50 -15.83 12.47
CA ARG A 313 -24.57 -17.24 12.81
C ARG A 313 -25.77 -17.94 12.16
N THR A 314 -26.92 -17.27 12.01
CA THR A 314 -28.18 -17.83 11.47
C THR A 314 -28.25 -17.83 9.93
N GLN A 315 -27.79 -16.77 9.26
CA GLN A 315 -27.84 -16.68 7.79
C GLN A 315 -26.66 -17.38 7.11
N ALA A 316 -25.47 -17.36 7.71
CA ALA A 316 -24.37 -18.22 7.27
C ALA A 316 -24.76 -19.70 7.38
N MET A 317 -25.49 -20.08 8.45
CA MET A 317 -26.10 -21.42 8.57
C MET A 317 -27.13 -21.71 7.47
N LYS A 318 -27.97 -20.73 7.12
CA LYS A 318 -29.01 -20.90 6.10
C LYS A 318 -28.43 -21.01 4.68
N HIS A 319 -27.53 -20.10 4.30
CA HIS A 319 -26.92 -20.09 2.97
C HIS A 319 -25.97 -21.27 2.73
N VAL A 320 -25.27 -21.74 3.77
CA VAL A 320 -24.46 -22.97 3.67
C VAL A 320 -25.33 -24.22 3.61
N ARG A 321 -26.50 -24.23 4.27
CA ARG A 321 -27.48 -25.30 4.11
C ARG A 321 -28.05 -25.33 2.70
N GLU A 322 -28.42 -24.17 2.15
CA GLU A 322 -28.91 -24.04 0.77
C GLU A 322 -27.84 -24.45 -0.26
N LYS A 323 -26.56 -24.06 -0.07
CA LYS A 323 -25.45 -24.56 -0.91
C LYS A 323 -25.18 -26.05 -0.76
N ARG A 324 -25.34 -26.64 0.44
CA ARG A 324 -25.22 -28.10 0.65
C ARG A 324 -26.36 -28.89 0.02
N GLU A 325 -27.57 -28.33 0.03
CA GLU A 325 -28.73 -28.93 -0.65
C GLU A 325 -28.50 -28.87 -2.18
N GLN A 326 -28.04 -27.74 -2.72
CA GLN A 326 -27.69 -27.61 -4.14
C GLN A 326 -26.52 -28.53 -4.57
N GLN A 327 -25.46 -28.65 -3.77
CA GLN A 327 -24.35 -29.57 -4.09
C GLN A 327 -24.74 -31.04 -3.95
N ARG A 328 -25.66 -31.39 -3.05
CA ARG A 328 -26.22 -32.75 -2.96
C ARG A 328 -27.10 -33.08 -4.15
N ASP A 329 -27.90 -32.12 -4.61
CA ASP A 329 -28.77 -32.29 -5.78
C ASP A 329 -27.96 -32.37 -7.10
N GLU A 330 -26.77 -31.76 -7.14
CA GLU A 330 -25.81 -31.88 -8.26
C GLU A 330 -24.97 -33.17 -8.23
N GLU A 331 -24.66 -33.72 -7.04
CA GLU A 331 -23.89 -34.96 -6.88
C GLU A 331 -24.75 -36.24 -6.93
N ASP A 332 -26.08 -36.16 -6.75
CA ASP A 332 -26.99 -37.30 -6.88
C ASP A 332 -28.28 -36.96 -7.67
N PRO A 333 -28.24 -37.02 -9.02
CA PRO A 333 -29.44 -36.86 -9.85
C PRO A 333 -30.42 -38.03 -9.76
N SER A 334 -30.11 -39.09 -9.00
CA SER A 334 -30.83 -40.38 -9.09
C SER A 334 -31.91 -40.59 -8.03
N ALA A 335 -32.06 -39.68 -7.07
CA ALA A 335 -33.04 -39.85 -5.98
C ALA A 335 -34.45 -39.31 -6.29
N THR A 336 -34.67 -38.63 -7.42
CA THR A 336 -35.99 -38.01 -7.73
C THR A 336 -36.95 -38.90 -8.52
N ASP A 337 -36.56 -40.10 -8.96
CA ASP A 337 -37.42 -40.97 -9.81
C ASP A 337 -37.95 -42.25 -9.13
N ALA A 338 -37.76 -42.42 -7.82
CA ALA A 338 -38.20 -43.64 -7.11
C ALA A 338 -39.59 -43.55 -6.44
N LEU A 339 -40.51 -42.73 -6.95
CA LEU A 339 -41.89 -42.63 -6.43
C LEU A 339 -43.01 -42.83 -7.47
N ILE A 340 -42.70 -43.35 -8.67
CA ILE A 340 -43.72 -43.81 -9.62
C ILE A 340 -43.34 -45.19 -10.18
N SER A 341 -43.66 -46.25 -9.44
CA SER A 341 -44.00 -47.58 -9.98
C SER A 341 -44.74 -48.41 -8.95
#